data_AF-A0A9W9HMK0-F1
#
_entry.id   AF-A0A9W9HMK0-F1
#
_cell.length_a   1.000
_cell.length_b   1.000
_cell.length_c   1.000
_cell.angle_alpha   90.00
_cell.angle_beta   90.00
_cell.angle_gamma   90.00
#
_symmetry.space_group_name_H-M   'P 1'
#
loop_
_entity.id
_entity.type
_entity.pdbx_description
1 polymer ?
#
loop_
_entity_poly.entity_id
_entity_poly.type
_entity_poly.pdbx_seq_one_letter_code
_entity_poly.pdbx_strand_id
1 'polypeptide(L)'
;MKFSLAAVAGFVSAISAAGLPGAFTLVADGGKTVLTDGQNLWIGTNTSTQEIAVLRGTGQNSPITFTAKDQTPTGWQNLYIIEDSVSPVGLTIPHSGATPKGANTTGFGVNEKGYLTQGGRDWFAIDGYGSEKEVKEIFWYGAHNAEYAAVNLWVKEYK
;
A
#
# COMPACT_ATOMS: atom_id res chain seq x y z
N MET A 1 19.99 8.62 -22.17
CA MET A 1 19.90 9.75 -21.24
C MET A 1 20.03 9.19 -19.84
N LYS A 2 20.97 9.67 -19.02
CA LYS A 2 21.19 9.18 -17.65
C LYS A 2 20.45 10.11 -16.69
N PHE A 3 19.29 9.70 -16.21
CA PHE A 3 18.59 10.46 -15.17
C PHE A 3 19.19 10.08 -13.82
N SER A 4 19.86 11.06 -13.21
CA SER A 4 20.42 10.92 -11.86
C SER A 4 19.29 11.03 -10.86
N LEU A 5 19.13 10.00 -10.02
CA LEU A 5 18.15 9.99 -8.93
C LEU A 5 18.78 10.77 -7.76
N ALA A 6 18.33 12.00 -7.53
CA ALA A 6 18.67 12.71 -6.30
C ALA A 6 17.89 12.06 -5.15
N ALA A 7 18.60 11.47 -4.20
CA ALA A 7 18.02 10.99 -2.95
C ALA A 7 17.44 12.19 -2.19
N VAL A 8 16.11 12.25 -2.06
CA VAL A 8 15.44 13.22 -1.21
C VAL A 8 15.61 12.78 0.24
N ALA A 9 16.71 13.21 0.86
CA ALA A 9 16.91 13.07 2.30
C ALA A 9 16.17 14.19 3.04
N GLY A 10 15.26 13.81 3.94
CA GLY A 10 14.84 14.62 5.07
C GLY A 10 13.51 15.35 4.92
N PHE A 11 12.42 14.71 5.37
CA PHE A 11 11.27 15.40 5.99
C PHE A 11 10.62 14.47 7.02
N VAL A 12 11.03 14.62 8.28
CA VAL A 12 10.30 14.09 9.44
C VAL A 12 9.08 14.99 9.64
N SER A 13 8.02 14.72 8.88
CA SER A 13 6.70 15.22 9.19
C SER A 13 6.19 14.39 10.37
N ALA A 14 6.06 15.00 11.55
CA ALA A 14 5.33 14.38 12.66
C ALA A 14 3.92 14.09 12.16
N ILE A 15 3.60 12.80 11.98
CA ILE A 15 2.26 12.35 11.62
C ILE A 15 1.45 12.53 12.89
N SER A 16 0.74 13.66 12.99
CA SER A 16 -0.34 13.78 13.98
C SER A 16 -1.24 12.55 13.82
N ALA A 17 -1.73 11.96 14.91
CA ALA A 17 -2.66 10.82 14.96
C ALA A 17 -4.03 11.06 14.25
N ALA A 18 -4.09 12.06 13.37
CA ALA A 18 -5.21 12.54 12.60
C ALA A 18 -5.48 11.67 11.35
N GLY A 19 -5.66 10.37 11.53
CA GLY A 19 -6.16 9.48 10.48
C GLY A 19 -5.38 9.46 9.16
N LEU A 20 -5.93 8.75 8.18
CA LEU A 20 -5.36 8.69 6.84
C LEU A 20 -5.56 10.03 6.13
N PRO A 21 -4.51 10.58 5.48
CA PRO A 21 -4.64 11.81 4.70
C PRO A 21 -5.62 11.68 3.52
N GLY A 22 -6.13 12.82 3.03
CA GLY A 22 -7.02 12.86 1.87
C GLY A 22 -6.37 12.33 0.58
N ALA A 23 -5.06 12.50 0.45
CA ALA A 23 -4.23 11.84 -0.56
C ALA A 23 -2.87 11.47 0.05
N PHE A 24 -2.39 10.26 -0.19
CA PHE A 24 -1.12 9.78 0.33
C PHE A 24 -0.53 8.69 -0.54
N THR A 25 0.75 8.40 -0.33
CA THR A 25 1.39 7.18 -0.82
C THR A 25 1.93 6.38 0.37
N LEU A 26 2.38 5.17 0.09
CA LEU A 26 3.01 4.29 1.07
C LEU A 26 4.50 4.19 0.76
N VAL A 27 5.31 4.17 1.80
CA VAL A 27 6.75 3.96 1.69
C VAL A 27 7.10 2.79 2.58
N ALA A 28 7.62 1.72 2.00
CA ALA A 28 8.12 0.57 2.73
C ALA A 28 9.48 0.85 3.37
N ASP A 29 9.86 0.00 4.33
CA ASP A 29 11.17 0.04 4.95
C ASP A 29 12.31 0.09 3.91
N GLY A 30 13.36 0.85 4.23
CA GLY A 30 14.43 1.19 3.27
C GLY A 30 14.07 2.29 2.27
N GLY A 31 12.93 2.98 2.45
CA GLY A 31 12.56 4.15 1.64
C GLY A 31 11.99 3.80 0.27
N LYS A 32 11.48 2.58 0.10
CA LYS A 32 10.94 2.09 -1.18
C LYS A 32 9.48 2.54 -1.33
N THR A 33 9.21 3.45 -2.25
CA THR A 33 7.83 3.86 -2.57
C THR A 33 7.02 2.66 -3.09
N VAL A 34 5.80 2.52 -2.60
CA VAL A 34 4.87 1.47 -3.04
C VAL A 34 4.30 1.81 -4.42
N LEU A 35 4.35 0.82 -5.31
CA LEU A 35 3.83 0.88 -6.66
C LEU A 35 2.59 0.00 -6.80
N THR A 36 1.82 0.19 -7.87
CA THR A 36 0.70 -0.65 -8.24
C THR A 36 0.69 -0.90 -9.75
N ASP A 37 0.29 -2.12 -10.14
CA ASP A 37 -0.06 -2.50 -11.52
C ASP A 37 -1.55 -2.29 -11.82
N GLY A 38 -2.28 -1.68 -10.88
CA GLY A 38 -3.72 -1.48 -10.95
C GLY A 38 -4.54 -2.53 -10.20
N GLN A 39 -3.96 -3.63 -9.69
CA GLN A 39 -4.71 -4.58 -8.84
C GLN A 39 -3.93 -5.08 -7.63
N ASN A 40 -2.61 -5.03 -7.66
CA ASN A 40 -1.74 -5.45 -6.56
C ASN A 40 -0.83 -4.31 -6.14
N LEU A 41 -0.28 -4.41 -4.93
CA LEU A 41 0.69 -3.46 -4.41
C LEU A 41 2.09 -4.08 -4.34
N TRP A 42 3.10 -3.28 -4.68
CA TRP A 42 4.46 -3.75 -4.89
C TRP A 42 5.49 -2.82 -4.24
N ILE A 43 6.62 -3.37 -3.81
CA ILE A 43 7.83 -2.63 -3.43
C ILE A 43 8.97 -2.98 -4.39
N GLY A 44 9.90 -2.04 -4.61
CA GLY A 44 11.05 -2.24 -5.50
C GLY A 44 11.01 -1.33 -6.73
N THR A 45 11.95 -1.50 -7.65
CA THR A 45 12.12 -0.60 -8.80
C THR A 45 11.61 -1.21 -10.09
N ASN A 46 10.35 -0.95 -10.47
CA ASN A 46 9.85 -1.17 -11.82
C ASN A 46 8.72 -0.19 -12.15
N THR A 47 9.09 1.04 -12.54
CA THR A 47 8.12 2.09 -12.89
C THR A 47 7.69 2.05 -14.35
N SER A 48 8.19 1.09 -15.14
CA SER A 48 7.78 0.94 -16.55
C SER A 48 6.43 0.24 -16.70
N THR A 49 6.05 -0.59 -15.73
CA THR A 49 4.78 -1.34 -15.75
C THR A 49 3.93 -1.09 -14.50
N GLN A 50 4.45 -0.34 -13.52
CA GLN A 50 3.77 -0.04 -12.27
C GLN A 50 3.84 1.47 -12.00
N GLU A 51 2.74 2.05 -11.55
CA GLU A 51 2.69 3.46 -11.15
C GLU A 51 2.78 3.60 -9.63
N ILE A 52 3.09 4.80 -9.15
CA ILE A 52 3.03 5.08 -7.71
C ILE A 52 1.60 4.89 -7.22
N ALA A 53 1.41 4.11 -6.16
CA ALA A 53 0.11 3.95 -5.51
C ALA A 53 -0.23 5.26 -4.76
N VAL A 54 -0.94 6.16 -5.45
CA VAL A 54 -1.49 7.39 -4.87
C VAL A 54 -2.90 7.10 -4.38
N LEU A 55 -2.98 6.83 -3.09
CA LEU A 55 -4.18 6.39 -2.38
C LEU A 55 -4.94 7.57 -1.78
N ARG A 56 -6.22 7.35 -1.50
CA ARG A 56 -7.12 8.33 -0.86
C ARG A 56 -7.72 7.72 0.39
N GLY A 57 -7.62 8.43 1.51
CA GLY A 57 -8.22 8.07 2.79
C GLY A 57 -9.15 9.17 3.29
N THR A 58 -9.96 8.86 4.32
CA THR A 58 -10.92 9.82 4.89
C THR A 58 -10.86 9.89 6.42
N GLY A 59 -9.82 9.36 7.03
CA GLY A 59 -9.64 9.36 8.49
C GLY A 59 -9.17 8.01 9.03
N GLN A 60 -9.54 7.69 10.27
CA GLN A 60 -9.28 6.38 10.89
C GLN A 60 -10.41 5.41 10.60
N ASN A 61 -10.08 4.11 10.57
CA ASN A 61 -11.03 3.02 10.33
C ASN A 61 -11.84 3.18 9.04
N SER A 62 -11.28 3.85 8.03
CA SER A 62 -11.97 4.18 6.78
C SER A 62 -11.61 3.21 5.66
N PRO A 63 -12.40 3.15 4.58
CA PRO A 63 -11.92 2.62 3.31
C PRO A 63 -10.70 3.40 2.83
N ILE A 64 -9.84 2.73 2.05
CA ILE A 64 -8.81 3.36 1.22
C ILE A 64 -9.16 3.12 -0.24
N THR A 65 -9.05 4.15 -1.05
CA THR A 65 -9.39 4.08 -2.47
C THR A 65 -8.24 4.50 -3.37
N PHE A 66 -8.27 3.99 -4.59
CA PHE A 66 -7.35 4.33 -5.67
C PHE A 66 -8.17 4.70 -6.91
N THR A 67 -7.59 5.48 -7.81
CA THR A 67 -8.21 5.83 -9.10
C THR A 67 -7.22 5.52 -10.22
N ALA A 68 -7.51 4.46 -10.98
CA ALA A 68 -6.74 4.13 -12.17
C ALA A 68 -6.83 5.25 -13.20
N LYS A 69 -5.66 5.71 -13.69
CA LYS A 69 -5.55 6.86 -14.59
C LYS A 69 -5.98 6.54 -16.03
N ASP A 70 -5.81 5.29 -16.45
CA ASP A 70 -6.07 4.84 -17.82
C ASP A 70 -7.46 4.20 -17.98
N GLN A 71 -8.41 4.52 -17.09
CA GLN A 71 -9.77 3.98 -17.07
C GLN A 71 -10.80 5.13 -17.09
N THR A 72 -11.48 5.29 -18.22
CA THR A 72 -12.46 6.37 -18.46
C THR A 72 -13.86 5.95 -18.00
N PRO A 73 -14.65 6.79 -17.30
CA PRO A 73 -14.36 8.19 -16.91
C PRO A 73 -13.54 8.36 -15.62
N THR A 74 -13.65 7.42 -14.67
CA THR A 74 -12.79 7.34 -13.46
C THR A 74 -12.73 5.90 -12.96
N GLY A 75 -11.60 5.21 -13.10
CA GLY A 75 -11.41 3.83 -12.64
C GLY A 75 -11.25 3.72 -11.12
N TRP A 76 -12.32 4.01 -10.37
CA TRP A 76 -12.32 3.94 -8.92
C TRP A 76 -12.23 2.50 -8.42
N GLN A 77 -11.43 2.29 -7.38
CA GLN A 77 -11.10 0.99 -6.79
C GLN A 77 -10.99 1.10 -5.27
N ASN A 78 -11.31 0.02 -4.55
CA ASN A 78 -11.06 -0.11 -3.11
C ASN A 78 -9.83 -0.95 -2.84
N LEU A 79 -9.03 -0.54 -1.86
CA LEU A 79 -8.06 -1.41 -1.23
C LEU A 79 -8.77 -2.49 -0.42
N TYR A 80 -8.26 -3.71 -0.46
CA TYR A 80 -8.71 -4.80 0.39
C TYR A 80 -7.55 -5.67 0.87
N ILE A 81 -7.79 -6.35 1.98
CA ILE A 81 -6.99 -7.47 2.48
C ILE A 81 -7.89 -8.69 2.66
N ILE A 82 -7.32 -9.89 2.81
CA ILE A 82 -8.06 -11.10 3.20
C ILE A 82 -7.68 -11.44 4.65
N GLU A 83 -8.60 -11.24 5.60
CA GLU A 83 -8.27 -11.17 7.04
C GLU A 83 -7.60 -12.42 7.61
N ASP A 84 -8.04 -13.61 7.20
CA ASP A 84 -7.63 -14.91 7.77
C ASP A 84 -6.67 -15.69 6.85
N SER A 85 -5.91 -14.98 6.00
CA SER A 85 -5.02 -15.59 5.02
C SER A 85 -3.73 -14.79 4.89
N VAL A 86 -2.67 -15.47 4.42
CA VAL A 86 -1.54 -14.77 3.81
C VAL A 86 -1.87 -14.57 2.35
N SER A 87 -2.24 -13.35 1.97
CA SER A 87 -2.73 -13.05 0.62
C SER A 87 -2.33 -11.66 0.18
N PRO A 88 -2.19 -11.43 -1.15
CA PRO A 88 -1.84 -10.13 -1.67
C PRO A 88 -2.80 -9.05 -1.17
N VAL A 89 -2.24 -7.88 -0.84
CA VAL A 89 -3.03 -6.67 -0.64
C VAL A 89 -3.44 -6.18 -2.02
N GLY A 90 -4.75 -6.12 -2.24
CA GLY A 90 -5.30 -5.90 -3.57
C GLY A 90 -6.11 -4.62 -3.69
N LEU A 91 -6.30 -4.19 -4.93
CA LEU A 91 -7.30 -3.23 -5.35
C LEU A 91 -8.41 -3.98 -6.11
N THR A 92 -9.67 -3.62 -5.87
CA THR A 92 -10.79 -4.17 -6.64
C THR A 92 -10.62 -3.87 -8.12
N ILE A 93 -11.27 -4.61 -9.02
CA ILE A 93 -11.27 -4.29 -10.45
C ILE A 93 -11.77 -2.85 -10.65
N PRO A 94 -11.18 -2.03 -11.55
CA PRO A 94 -11.69 -0.70 -11.86
C PRO A 94 -13.20 -0.69 -12.12
N HIS A 95 -13.91 0.28 -11.56
CA HIS A 95 -15.37 0.41 -11.63
C HIS A 95 -16.15 -0.72 -10.94
N SER A 96 -15.48 -1.55 -10.15
CA SER A 96 -16.10 -2.66 -9.44
C SER A 96 -15.91 -2.54 -7.93
N GLY A 97 -17.01 -2.75 -7.21
CA GLY A 97 -16.98 -3.04 -5.77
C GLY A 97 -16.81 -4.53 -5.48
N ALA A 98 -16.65 -5.38 -6.50
CA ALA A 98 -16.48 -6.81 -6.30
C ALA A 98 -15.15 -7.11 -5.63
N THR A 99 -15.23 -7.88 -4.55
CA THR A 99 -14.07 -8.33 -3.78
C THR A 99 -14.02 -9.85 -3.74
N PRO A 100 -12.84 -10.46 -3.58
CA PRO A 100 -12.74 -11.88 -3.30
C PRO A 100 -13.45 -12.28 -2.01
N LYS A 101 -13.70 -13.58 -1.83
CA LYS A 101 -14.25 -14.11 -0.58
C LYS A 101 -13.29 -13.84 0.58
N GLY A 102 -13.83 -13.34 1.70
CA GLY A 102 -13.05 -13.04 2.91
C GLY A 102 -12.33 -11.69 2.85
N ALA A 103 -12.61 -10.87 1.85
CA ALA A 103 -12.01 -9.54 1.75
C ALA A 103 -12.61 -8.55 2.75
N ASN A 104 -11.75 -7.75 3.37
CA ASN A 104 -12.14 -6.55 4.12
C ASN A 104 -11.58 -5.30 3.42
N THR A 105 -12.48 -4.38 3.09
CA THR A 105 -12.21 -3.09 2.41
C THR A 105 -12.25 -1.89 3.36
N THR A 106 -12.47 -2.12 4.65
CA THR A 106 -12.71 -1.10 5.68
C THR A 106 -11.79 -1.30 6.88
N GLY A 107 -11.82 -0.37 7.84
CA GLY A 107 -11.01 -0.48 9.04
C GLY A 107 -9.54 -0.14 8.81
N PHE A 108 -9.19 0.45 7.66
CA PHE A 108 -7.83 0.95 7.45
C PHE A 108 -7.59 2.22 8.26
N GLY A 109 -6.37 2.38 8.74
CA GLY A 109 -5.98 3.51 9.56
C GLY A 109 -4.49 3.73 9.56
N VAL A 110 -4.04 4.63 10.43
CA VAL A 110 -2.63 4.89 10.67
C VAL A 110 -2.34 4.83 12.17
N ASN A 111 -1.31 4.10 12.58
CA ASN A 111 -0.92 4.03 13.99
C ASN A 111 -0.07 5.24 14.42
N GLU A 112 0.27 5.33 15.71
CA GLU A 112 1.06 6.43 16.28
C GLU A 112 2.48 6.54 15.70
N LYS A 113 2.99 5.47 15.08
CA LYS A 113 4.29 5.47 14.38
C LYS A 113 4.17 5.97 12.94
N GLY A 114 2.96 6.17 12.45
CA GLY A 114 2.71 6.55 11.06
C GLY A 114 2.57 5.39 10.09
N TYR A 115 2.40 4.15 10.59
CA TYR A 115 2.26 2.98 9.73
C TYR A 115 0.81 2.76 9.35
N LEU A 116 0.59 2.35 8.11
CA LEU A 116 -0.69 1.85 7.65
C LEU A 116 -1.10 0.67 8.54
N THR A 117 -2.37 0.62 8.89
CA THR A 117 -2.97 -0.47 9.66
C THR A 117 -4.28 -0.91 9.03
N GLN A 118 -4.68 -2.15 9.31
CA GLN A 118 -6.04 -2.63 9.19
C GLN A 118 -6.49 -3.17 10.55
N GLY A 119 -7.63 -2.69 11.06
CA GLY A 119 -8.10 -3.05 12.40
C GLY A 119 -7.09 -2.72 13.51
N GLY A 120 -6.26 -1.68 13.31
CA GLY A 120 -5.18 -1.29 14.21
C GLY A 120 -3.90 -2.15 14.13
N ARG A 121 -3.84 -3.15 13.23
CA ARG A 121 -2.70 -4.04 13.03
C ARG A 121 -1.93 -3.66 11.77
N ASP A 122 -0.61 -3.64 11.84
CA ASP A 122 0.33 -3.34 10.77
C ASP A 122 0.98 -4.62 10.19
N TRP A 123 0.16 -5.66 9.98
CA TRP A 123 0.61 -7.00 9.55
C TRP A 123 0.86 -7.10 8.05
N PHE A 124 1.63 -6.17 7.49
CA PHE A 124 2.04 -6.22 6.09
C PHE A 124 3.33 -7.03 5.95
N ALA A 125 3.44 -7.76 4.85
CA ALA A 125 4.59 -8.61 4.58
C ALA A 125 4.96 -8.65 3.10
N ILE A 126 6.14 -9.18 2.82
CA ILE A 126 6.67 -9.48 1.49
C ILE A 126 7.30 -10.87 1.53
N ASP A 127 7.57 -11.45 0.36
CA ASP A 127 8.40 -12.66 0.29
C ASP A 127 9.76 -12.42 0.97
N GLY A 128 10.08 -13.27 1.96
CA GLY A 128 11.30 -13.20 2.75
C GLY A 128 12.55 -13.71 2.01
N TYR A 129 12.36 -14.42 0.90
CA TYR A 129 13.42 -14.88 0.00
C TYR A 129 13.68 -13.86 -1.13
N GLY A 130 14.76 -14.05 -1.89
CA GLY A 130 15.16 -13.15 -2.98
C GLY A 130 15.91 -11.89 -2.52
N SER A 131 16.49 -11.16 -3.48
CA SER A 131 17.31 -9.98 -3.20
C SER A 131 16.48 -8.73 -2.87
N GLU A 132 17.04 -7.78 -2.10
CA GLU A 132 16.39 -6.49 -1.82
C GLU A 132 16.14 -5.62 -3.07
N LYS A 133 16.76 -5.98 -4.20
CA LYS A 133 16.65 -5.27 -5.48
C LYS A 133 15.47 -5.78 -6.33
N GLU A 134 14.89 -6.92 -5.96
CA GLU A 134 13.74 -7.47 -6.65
C GLU A 134 12.46 -6.69 -6.34
N VAL A 135 11.54 -6.71 -7.31
CA VAL A 135 10.18 -6.23 -7.11
C VAL A 135 9.42 -7.29 -6.34
N LYS A 136 8.83 -6.91 -5.20
CA LYS A 136 8.13 -7.83 -4.30
C LYS A 136 6.70 -7.36 -4.08
N GLU A 137 5.77 -8.28 -4.19
CA GLU A 137 4.35 -8.03 -3.91
C GLU A 137 4.13 -7.89 -2.40
N ILE A 138 3.19 -7.03 -2.01
CA ILE A 138 2.81 -6.80 -0.61
C ILE A 138 1.65 -7.71 -0.26
N PHE A 139 1.78 -8.41 0.86
CA PHE A 139 0.79 -9.33 1.42
C PHE A 139 0.25 -8.79 2.74
N TRP A 140 -0.98 -9.16 3.06
CA TRP A 140 -1.49 -9.15 4.42
C TRP A 140 -1.14 -10.47 5.10
N TYR A 141 -0.51 -10.40 6.26
CA TYR A 141 -0.04 -11.55 7.02
C TYR A 141 -1.06 -11.92 8.12
N GLY A 142 -2.25 -12.34 7.68
CA GLY A 142 -3.37 -12.72 8.57
C GLY A 142 -3.21 -14.08 9.25
N ALA A 143 -2.18 -14.85 8.91
CA ALA A 143 -1.90 -16.17 9.45
C ALA A 143 -0.38 -16.44 9.55
N HIS A 144 0.03 -17.33 10.45
CA HIS A 144 1.45 -17.68 10.64
C HIS A 144 2.05 -18.42 9.43
N ASN A 145 3.15 -17.90 8.88
CA ASN A 145 3.93 -18.49 7.79
C ASN A 145 5.44 -18.10 7.89
N ALA A 146 6.36 -19.06 7.76
CA ALA A 146 7.80 -18.82 7.84
C ALA A 146 8.44 -18.21 6.57
N GLU A 147 7.71 -18.14 5.46
CA GLU A 147 8.18 -17.68 4.14
C GLU A 147 8.19 -16.15 4.03
N TYR A 148 7.30 -15.47 4.75
CA TYR A 148 7.08 -14.04 4.59
C TYR A 148 7.81 -13.22 5.66
N ALA A 149 8.44 -12.13 5.24
CA ALA A 149 9.06 -11.16 6.12
C ALA A 149 8.14 -9.96 6.34
N ALA A 150 7.99 -9.53 7.59
CA ALA A 150 7.23 -8.34 7.93
C ALA A 150 7.84 -7.08 7.30
N VAL A 151 6.98 -6.17 6.85
CA VAL A 151 7.39 -4.85 6.31
C VAL A 151 6.48 -3.77 6.88
N ASN A 152 7.05 -2.66 7.36
CA ASN A 152 6.25 -1.51 7.74
C ASN A 152 5.95 -0.65 6.51
N LEU A 153 4.71 -0.15 6.42
CA LEU A 153 4.27 0.74 5.35
C LEU A 153 3.97 2.12 5.94
N TRP A 154 4.87 3.06 5.74
CA TRP A 154 4.74 4.43 6.20
C TRP A 154 3.72 5.19 5.34
N VAL A 155 2.73 5.81 5.98
CA VAL A 155 1.78 6.71 5.32
C VAL A 155 2.45 8.05 5.08
N LYS A 156 2.60 8.43 3.81
CA LYS A 156 3.19 9.71 3.41
C LYS A 156 2.17 10.56 2.68
N GLU A 157 1.71 11.63 3.32
CA GLU A 157 0.78 12.59 2.73
C GLU A 157 1.32 13.17 1.42
N TYR A 158 0.44 13.22 0.41
CA TYR A 158 0.68 13.85 -0.88
C TYR A 158 0.03 15.23 -0.86
N LYS A 159 0.86 16.28 -0.77
CA LYS A 159 0.43 17.69 -0.75
C LYS A 159 0.62 18.34 -2.10
#